data_AF-A0A1Y5EA16-F1
#
_entry.id   AF-A0A1Y5EA16-F1
#
_cell.length_a   1.000
_cell.length_b   1.000
_cell.length_c   1.000
_cell.angle_alpha   90.00
_cell.angle_beta   90.00
_cell.angle_gamma   90.00
#
_symmetry.space_group_name_H-M   'P 1'
#
loop_
_entity.id
_entity.type
_entity.pdbx_description
1 polymer ?
#
loop_
_entity_poly.entity_id
_entity_poly.type
_entity_poly.pdbx_seq_one_letter_code
_entity_poly.pdbx_strand_id
1 'polypeptide(L)'
;MAAGYAKSGVSEMADYTSWVNVATSPYQAGTHGDRYVNNWINEIGLARYQKYEELGTMPVGSVVAKDSFSVNSKGQTSAGPMFLMEKMRDGFAPATGNWRYTMVMPNGSVFGRTNGKNSAAMVFCSDCHQAVAEDQDHLMLLPDENRK
;
A
#
# COMPACT_ATOMS: atom_id res chain seq x y z
N MET A 1 3.49 -15.27 2.66
CA MET A 1 2.91 -14.00 3.13
C MET A 1 1.40 -13.97 2.89
N ALA A 2 0.93 -14.06 1.64
CA ALA A 2 -0.48 -14.06 1.25
C ALA A 2 -1.43 -14.91 2.13
N ALA A 3 -1.12 -16.19 2.35
CA ALA A 3 -1.95 -17.09 3.19
C ALA A 3 -2.12 -16.60 4.64
N GLY A 4 -1.17 -15.85 5.17
CA GLY A 4 -1.26 -15.22 6.49
C GLY A 4 -2.22 -14.03 6.47
N TYR A 5 -2.07 -13.14 5.48
CA TYR A 5 -2.93 -11.97 5.31
C TYR A 5 -4.38 -12.33 5.02
N ALA A 6 -4.63 -13.40 4.27
CA ALA A 6 -5.98 -13.87 3.92
C ALA A 6 -6.87 -14.15 5.15
N LYS A 7 -6.28 -14.50 6.29
CA LYS A 7 -6.99 -14.71 7.57
C LYS A 7 -7.65 -13.46 8.13
N SER A 8 -7.30 -12.28 7.62
CA SER A 8 -7.89 -11.00 8.04
C SER A 8 -9.33 -10.79 7.58
N GLY A 9 -9.75 -11.46 6.50
CA GLY A 9 -11.05 -11.20 5.85
C GLY A 9 -11.15 -9.84 5.15
N VAL A 10 -10.04 -9.11 4.98
CA VAL A 10 -10.01 -7.83 4.25
C VAL A 10 -10.16 -8.12 2.76
N SER A 11 -11.37 -7.91 2.23
CA SER A 11 -11.74 -8.29 0.86
C SER A 11 -10.97 -7.53 -0.20
N GLU A 12 -10.52 -6.31 0.10
CA GLU A 12 -9.83 -5.46 -0.88
C GLU A 12 -8.50 -6.03 -1.33
N MET A 13 -7.92 -6.98 -0.59
CA MET A 13 -6.65 -7.64 -0.94
C MET A 13 -6.78 -9.15 -1.14
N ALA A 14 -8.01 -9.70 -1.24
CA ALA A 14 -8.24 -11.14 -1.21
C ALA A 14 -7.37 -11.92 -2.22
N ASP A 15 -7.17 -11.36 -3.42
CA ASP A 15 -6.39 -11.96 -4.51
C ASP A 15 -5.24 -11.04 -4.99
N TYR A 16 -4.65 -10.24 -4.11
CA TYR A 16 -3.65 -9.24 -4.51
C TYR A 16 -2.45 -9.83 -5.30
N THR A 17 -2.14 -11.11 -5.11
CA THR A 17 -1.06 -11.80 -5.84
C THR A 17 -1.37 -12.05 -7.31
N SER A 18 -2.62 -11.91 -7.76
CA SER A 18 -2.98 -11.96 -9.18
C SER A 18 -2.86 -10.60 -9.87
N TRP A 19 -2.63 -9.54 -9.11
CA TRP A 19 -2.48 -8.19 -9.63
C TRP A 19 -1.11 -7.95 -10.25
N VAL A 20 -0.93 -6.80 -10.90
CA VAL A 20 0.37 -6.42 -11.43
C VAL A 20 1.24 -5.88 -10.29
N ASN A 21 2.34 -6.57 -10.01
CA ASN A 21 3.45 -5.97 -9.29
C ASN A 21 4.09 -4.93 -10.22
N VAL A 22 3.97 -3.66 -9.90
CA VAL A 22 4.53 -2.54 -10.67
C VAL A 22 6.02 -2.32 -10.38
N ALA A 23 6.56 -2.99 -9.35
CA ALA A 23 7.99 -3.02 -9.09
C ALA A 23 8.68 -4.14 -9.91
N THR A 24 9.88 -3.87 -10.43
CA THR A 24 10.75 -4.87 -11.10
C THR A 24 11.43 -5.80 -10.11
N SER A 25 11.63 -5.35 -8.87
CA SER A 25 12.19 -6.12 -7.75
C SER A 25 11.67 -5.57 -6.41
N PRO A 26 11.71 -6.34 -5.31
CA PRO A 26 11.45 -5.79 -3.99
C PRO A 26 12.47 -4.69 -3.67
N TYR A 27 11.99 -3.56 -3.15
CA TYR A 27 12.83 -2.41 -2.82
C TYR A 27 12.69 -2.06 -1.34
N GLN A 28 13.73 -1.45 -0.78
CA GLN A 28 13.73 -1.09 0.63
C GLN A 28 12.91 0.19 0.83
N ALA A 29 11.92 0.12 1.71
CA ALA A 29 11.08 1.26 2.06
C ALA A 29 11.38 1.68 3.51
N GLY A 30 12.21 2.72 3.67
CA GLY A 30 12.59 3.22 5.00
C GLY A 30 11.39 3.62 5.86
N THR A 31 10.37 4.22 5.24
CA THR A 31 9.10 4.60 5.89
C THR A 31 8.26 3.41 6.38
N HIS A 32 8.60 2.19 5.97
CA HIS A 32 7.97 0.95 6.40
C HIS A 32 8.87 0.15 7.36
N GLY A 33 9.77 0.84 8.07
CA GLY A 33 10.71 0.28 9.04
C GLY A 33 11.80 -0.56 8.39
N ASP A 34 12.39 -0.02 7.31
CA ASP A 34 13.49 -0.62 6.55
C ASP A 34 13.19 -2.01 5.96
N ARG A 35 11.91 -2.32 5.78
CA ARG A 35 11.47 -3.57 5.15
C ARG A 35 11.62 -3.48 3.64
N TYR A 36 11.83 -4.64 3.02
CA TYR A 36 11.61 -4.79 1.60
C TYR A 36 10.12 -4.88 1.33
N VAL A 37 9.67 -4.21 0.28
CA VAL A 37 8.28 -4.24 -0.15
C VAL A 37 8.19 -4.59 -1.63
N ASN A 38 7.15 -5.33 -2.00
CA ASN A 38 6.65 -5.28 -3.38
C ASN A 38 5.57 -4.20 -3.47
N ASN A 39 5.14 -3.89 -4.68
CA ASN A 39 4.10 -2.90 -4.90
C ASN A 39 3.12 -3.41 -5.95
N TRP A 40 1.94 -3.83 -5.51
CA TRP A 40 0.89 -4.44 -6.32
C TRP A 40 -0.21 -3.41 -6.55
N ILE A 41 -0.70 -3.29 -7.79
CA ILE A 41 -1.83 -2.43 -8.13
C ILE A 41 -2.91 -3.26 -8.80
N ASN A 42 -4.16 -3.13 -8.33
CA ASN A 42 -5.28 -3.77 -8.99
C ASN A 42 -5.53 -3.20 -10.40
N GLU A 43 -6.30 -3.93 -11.20
CA GLU A 43 -6.57 -3.58 -12.60
C GLU A 43 -7.19 -2.18 -12.75
N ILE A 44 -8.04 -1.76 -11.80
CA ILE A 44 -8.70 -0.45 -11.78
C ILE A 44 -7.67 0.70 -11.77
N GLY A 45 -6.64 0.58 -10.93
CA GLY A 45 -5.63 1.62 -10.77
C GLY A 45 -4.45 1.52 -11.73
N LEU A 46 -4.22 0.37 -12.35
CA LEU A 46 -2.98 0.06 -13.08
C LEU A 46 -2.61 1.09 -14.14
N ALA A 47 -3.50 1.33 -15.10
CA ALA A 47 -3.24 2.24 -16.22
C ALA A 47 -2.99 3.68 -15.75
N ARG A 48 -3.50 4.03 -14.56
CA ARG A 48 -3.27 5.35 -13.98
C ARG A 48 -1.95 5.41 -13.23
N TYR A 49 -1.67 4.43 -12.40
CA TYR A 49 -0.43 4.35 -11.63
C TYR A 49 0.81 4.40 -12.53
N GLN A 50 0.77 3.73 -13.70
CA GLN A 50 1.89 3.70 -14.66
C GLN A 50 2.18 5.02 -15.36
N LYS A 51 1.34 6.05 -15.17
CA LYS A 51 1.66 7.41 -15.62
C LYS A 51 2.59 8.15 -14.65
N TYR A 52 2.84 7.57 -13.48
CA TYR A 52 3.74 8.10 -12.47
C TYR A 52 3.41 9.57 -12.15
N GLU A 53 4.35 10.50 -12.28
CA GLU A 53 4.14 11.92 -11.98
C GLU A 53 2.98 12.55 -12.78
N GLU A 54 2.59 11.97 -13.92
CA GLU A 54 1.46 12.42 -14.73
C GLU A 54 0.13 11.70 -14.41
N LEU A 55 0.05 10.98 -13.28
CA LEU A 55 -1.13 10.17 -12.93
C LEU A 55 -2.37 11.05 -12.64
N GLY A 56 -2.19 12.23 -12.04
CA GLY A 56 -3.32 13.04 -11.58
C GLY A 56 -4.05 12.35 -10.44
N THR A 57 -5.36 12.08 -10.56
CA THR A 57 -6.12 11.38 -9.51
C THR A 57 -6.34 9.90 -9.86
N MET A 58 -6.16 9.03 -8.87
CA MET A 58 -6.47 7.61 -8.99
C MET A 58 -7.99 7.37 -9.10
N PRO A 59 -8.45 6.42 -9.92
CA PRO A 59 -9.86 6.03 -9.95
C PRO A 59 -10.33 5.48 -8.60
N VAL A 60 -11.57 5.75 -8.22
CA VAL A 60 -12.21 5.14 -7.04
C VAL A 60 -12.20 3.62 -7.19
N GLY A 61 -11.85 2.91 -6.11
CA GLY A 61 -11.66 1.46 -6.09
C GLY A 61 -10.26 1.01 -6.50
N SER A 62 -9.35 1.93 -6.86
CA SER A 62 -7.94 1.60 -7.01
C SER A 62 -7.36 1.14 -5.68
N VAL A 63 -6.61 0.05 -5.68
CA VAL A 63 -5.93 -0.47 -4.49
C VAL A 63 -4.45 -0.66 -4.78
N VAL A 64 -3.62 0.00 -3.97
CA VAL A 64 -2.18 -0.26 -3.87
C VAL A 64 -1.95 -1.17 -2.67
N ALA A 65 -1.34 -2.32 -2.90
CA ALA A 65 -0.97 -3.26 -1.85
C ALA A 65 0.55 -3.44 -1.80
N LYS A 66 1.12 -3.30 -0.61
CA LYS A 66 2.54 -3.52 -0.35
C LYS A 66 2.70 -4.64 0.66
N ASP A 67 2.92 -5.86 0.18
CA ASP A 67 3.42 -6.91 1.07
C ASP A 67 4.89 -6.65 1.37
N SER A 68 5.29 -6.96 2.60
CA SER A 68 6.61 -6.62 3.09
C SER A 68 7.29 -7.79 3.76
N PHE A 69 8.62 -7.77 3.78
CA PHE A 69 9.44 -8.72 4.50
C PHE A 69 10.73 -8.07 4.98
N SER A 70 11.33 -8.65 6.01
CA SER A 70 12.67 -8.29 6.47
C SER A 70 13.67 -9.38 6.10
N VAL A 71 14.92 -9.00 5.89
CA VAL A 71 16.06 -9.90 5.74
C VAL A 71 17.01 -9.66 6.90
N ASN A 72 17.38 -10.70 7.65
CA ASN A 72 18.36 -10.54 8.73
C ASN A 72 19.80 -10.64 8.20
N SER A 73 20.78 -10.39 9.07
CA SER A 73 22.21 -10.44 8.72
C SER A 73 22.72 -11.81 8.23
N LYS A 74 21.93 -12.87 8.42
CA LYS A 74 22.19 -14.24 7.93
C LYS A 74 21.48 -14.54 6.61
N GLY A 75 20.82 -13.55 6.00
CA GLY A 75 20.05 -13.73 4.76
C GLY A 75 18.69 -14.40 4.94
N GLN A 76 18.21 -14.58 6.17
CA GLN A 76 16.91 -15.22 6.41
C GLN A 76 15.77 -14.22 6.29
N THR A 77 14.68 -14.64 5.66
CA THR A 77 13.50 -13.80 5.44
C THR A 77 12.43 -14.02 6.49
N SER A 78 11.76 -12.94 6.90
CA SER A 78 10.57 -12.98 7.76
C SER A 78 9.46 -12.12 7.17
N ALA A 79 8.24 -12.64 7.15
CA ALA A 79 7.08 -11.90 6.68
C ALA A 79 6.82 -10.67 7.56
N GLY A 80 6.64 -9.52 6.91
CA GLY A 80 6.24 -8.25 7.52
C GLY A 80 4.75 -7.95 7.30
N PRO A 81 4.28 -6.78 7.75
CA PRO A 81 2.90 -6.36 7.53
C PRO A 81 2.56 -6.19 6.04
N MET A 82 1.28 -6.33 5.71
CA MET A 82 0.69 -5.83 4.48
C MET A 82 0.20 -4.40 4.71
N PHE A 83 0.54 -3.50 3.80
CA PHE A 83 0.07 -2.12 3.80
C PHE A 83 -0.83 -1.90 2.59
N LEU A 84 -2.05 -1.42 2.82
CA LEU A 84 -3.03 -1.16 1.77
C LEU A 84 -3.39 0.31 1.74
N MET A 85 -3.51 0.84 0.53
CA MET A 85 -4.15 2.12 0.24
C MET A 85 -5.24 1.89 -0.78
N GLU A 86 -6.46 2.31 -0.48
CA GLU A 86 -7.58 2.23 -1.41
C GLU A 86 -8.19 3.60 -1.63
N LYS A 87 -8.40 3.94 -2.89
CA LYS A 87 -9.03 5.18 -3.29
C LYS A 87 -10.53 5.08 -3.07
N MET A 88 -11.05 5.83 -2.11
CA MET A 88 -12.46 5.87 -1.79
C MET A 88 -13.18 6.98 -2.55
N ARG A 89 -14.51 6.89 -2.59
CA ARG A 89 -15.37 7.97 -3.10
C ARG A 89 -15.15 9.29 -2.35
N ASP A 90 -15.53 10.38 -3.00
CA ASP A 90 -15.50 11.71 -2.41
C ASP A 90 -16.28 11.78 -1.09
N GLY A 91 -15.73 12.53 -0.13
CA GLY A 91 -16.31 12.69 1.20
C GLY A 91 -15.89 11.61 2.21
N PHE A 92 -15.19 10.54 1.80
CA PHE A 92 -14.77 9.48 2.73
C PHE A 92 -13.72 9.96 3.73
N ALA A 93 -12.66 10.61 3.24
CA ALA A 93 -11.59 11.19 4.05
C ALA A 93 -10.95 12.36 3.30
N PRO A 94 -11.67 13.49 3.11
CA PRO A 94 -11.23 14.56 2.22
C PRO A 94 -9.87 15.15 2.59
N ALA A 95 -9.58 15.24 3.89
CA ALA A 95 -8.31 15.74 4.42
C ALA A 95 -7.10 14.89 3.99
N THR A 96 -7.31 13.64 3.61
CA THR A 96 -6.25 12.69 3.24
C THR A 96 -6.47 12.14 1.83
N GLY A 97 -7.03 12.97 0.93
CA GLY A 97 -7.26 12.64 -0.47
C GLY A 97 -8.25 11.50 -0.73
N ASN A 98 -9.17 11.24 0.20
CA ASN A 98 -10.11 10.12 0.17
C ASN A 98 -9.42 8.74 0.12
N TRP A 99 -8.21 8.61 0.67
CA TRP A 99 -7.53 7.32 0.80
C TRP A 99 -7.92 6.60 2.09
N ARG A 100 -8.23 5.31 1.97
CA ARG A 100 -8.36 4.38 3.09
C ARG A 100 -7.06 3.61 3.28
N TYR A 101 -6.43 3.80 4.43
CA TYR A 101 -5.25 3.05 4.84
C TYR A 101 -5.67 1.83 5.65
N THR A 102 -5.04 0.68 5.41
CA THR A 102 -5.21 -0.53 6.24
C THR A 102 -3.85 -1.21 6.43
N MET A 103 -3.54 -1.60 7.66
CA MET A 103 -2.38 -2.44 7.95
C MET A 103 -2.82 -3.80 8.50
N VAL A 104 -2.32 -4.87 7.87
CA VAL A 104 -2.59 -6.26 8.28
C VAL A 104 -1.28 -6.94 8.65
N MET A 105 -1.23 -7.51 9.85
CA MET A 105 -0.05 -8.22 10.34
C MET A 105 0.13 -9.56 9.60
N PRO A 106 1.34 -10.16 9.61
CA PRO A 106 1.60 -11.44 8.95
C PRO A 106 0.67 -12.59 9.37
N ASN A 107 0.12 -12.54 10.57
CA ASN A 107 -0.82 -13.54 11.09
C ASN A 107 -2.28 -13.30 10.69
N GLY A 108 -2.57 -12.24 9.93
CA GLY A 108 -3.90 -11.84 9.49
C GLY A 108 -4.64 -10.91 10.46
N SER A 109 -4.06 -10.54 11.60
CA SER A 109 -4.69 -9.55 12.46
C SER A 109 -4.65 -8.17 11.81
N VAL A 110 -5.81 -7.51 11.71
CA VAL A 110 -5.89 -6.10 11.29
C VAL A 110 -5.37 -5.24 12.43
N PHE A 111 -4.25 -4.56 12.20
CA PHE A 111 -3.65 -3.63 13.16
C PHE A 111 -4.41 -2.32 13.22
N GLY A 112 -4.75 -1.75 12.06
CA GLY A 112 -5.52 -0.53 11.97
C GLY A 112 -6.12 -0.30 10.59
N ARG A 113 -7.17 0.54 10.53
CA ARG A 113 -7.89 0.92 9.32
C ARG A 113 -8.53 2.30 9.46
N THR A 114 -8.40 3.14 8.44
CA THR A 114 -9.04 4.47 8.40
C THR A 114 -10.55 4.34 8.60
N ASN A 115 -11.12 5.16 9.48
CA ASN A 115 -12.53 5.13 9.88
C ASN A 115 -12.99 3.76 10.42
N GLY A 116 -12.05 2.97 10.95
CA GLY A 116 -12.31 1.64 11.49
C GLY A 116 -11.47 1.33 12.72
N LYS A 117 -11.18 0.04 12.91
CA LYS A 117 -10.37 -0.46 14.03
C LYS A 117 -9.06 0.31 14.11
N ASN A 118 -8.74 0.83 15.30
CA ASN A 118 -7.47 1.53 15.58
C ASN A 118 -7.13 2.61 14.54
N SER A 119 -8.14 3.37 14.08
CA SER A 119 -7.96 4.41 13.06
C SER A 119 -6.95 5.49 13.45
N ALA A 120 -6.80 5.77 14.74
CA ALA A 120 -5.80 6.74 15.22
C ALA A 120 -4.37 6.34 14.83
N ALA A 121 -4.06 5.05 14.80
CA ALA A 121 -2.76 4.56 14.37
C ALA A 121 -2.52 4.70 12.86
N MET A 122 -3.57 4.95 12.06
CA MET A 122 -3.47 5.17 10.62
C MET A 122 -3.13 6.62 10.27
N VAL A 123 -3.16 7.54 11.24
CA VAL A 123 -2.79 8.95 11.04
C VAL A 123 -1.34 9.06 10.56
N PHE A 124 -0.43 8.25 11.11
CA PHE A 124 0.96 8.19 10.62
C PHE A 124 1.05 7.87 9.12
N CYS A 125 0.20 6.98 8.62
CA CYS A 125 0.16 6.64 7.19
C CYS A 125 -0.28 7.86 6.37
N SER A 126 -1.39 8.50 6.73
CA SER A 126 -1.89 9.65 6.00
C SER A 126 -0.95 10.86 6.06
N ASP A 127 -0.33 11.14 7.20
CA ASP A 127 0.55 12.30 7.37
C ASP A 127 1.80 12.17 6.48
N CYS A 128 2.38 10.97 6.43
CA CYS A 128 3.52 10.69 5.55
C CYS A 128 3.10 10.81 4.08
N HIS A 129 1.96 10.25 3.69
CA HIS A 129 1.45 10.29 2.32
C HIS A 129 0.90 11.65 1.89
N GLN A 130 0.61 12.57 2.82
CA GLN A 130 0.30 13.96 2.50
C GLN A 130 1.54 14.79 2.15
N ALA A 131 2.74 14.33 2.48
CA ALA A 131 3.98 15.05 2.23
C ALA A 131 4.51 14.91 0.78
N VAL A 132 3.85 14.12 -0.06
CA VAL A 132 4.20 14.01 -1.49
C VAL A 132 3.70 15.22 -2.28
N ALA A 133 4.17 15.37 -3.52
CA ALA A 133 3.68 16.44 -4.39
C ALA A 133 2.18 16.29 -4.66
N GLU A 134 1.45 17.41 -4.74
CA GLU A 134 -0.02 17.42 -4.85
C GLU A 134 -0.53 16.67 -6.09
N ASP A 135 0.25 16.63 -7.17
CA ASP A 135 -0.04 15.96 -8.43
C ASP A 135 0.12 14.43 -8.37
N GLN A 136 0.67 13.88 -7.30
CA GLN A 136 0.86 12.44 -7.10
C GLN A 136 -0.29 11.75 -6.36
N ASP A 137 -1.38 12.47 -6.05
CA ASP A 137 -2.56 11.94 -5.34
C ASP A 137 -2.21 11.12 -4.10
N HIS A 138 -1.33 11.65 -3.27
CA HIS A 138 -0.84 11.02 -2.04
C HIS A 138 -0.08 9.70 -2.25
N LEU A 139 0.32 9.35 -3.48
CA LEU A 139 1.11 8.16 -3.75
C LEU A 139 2.61 8.48 -3.68
N MET A 140 3.29 7.85 -2.73
CA MET A 140 4.74 7.68 -2.82
C MET A 140 5.05 6.67 -3.92
N LEU A 141 5.32 7.18 -5.11
CA LEU A 141 5.68 6.41 -6.30
C LEU A 141 6.97 5.61 -6.08
N LEU A 142 7.13 4.58 -6.89
CA LEU A 142 8.33 3.73 -6.89
C LEU A 142 9.58 4.57 -7.22
N PRO A 143 10.75 4.23 -6.65
CA PRO A 143 12.03 4.70 -7.18
C PRO A 143 12.15 4.33 -8.66
N ASP A 144 12.71 5.23 -9.47
CA ASP A 144 12.75 5.10 -10.93
C ASP A 144 13.40 3.79 -11.39
N GLU A 145 14.46 3.37 -10.69
CA GLU A 145 15.19 2.13 -10.95
C GLU A 145 14.35 0.86 -10.71
N ASN A 146 13.24 0.97 -9.98
CA ASN A 146 12.34 -0.14 -9.67
C ASN A 146 11.05 -0.10 -10.48
N ARG A 147 10.84 0.91 -11.33
CA ARG A 147 9.64 1.04 -12.17
C ARG A 147 9.65 0.06 -13.34
N LYS A 148 8.46 -0.43 -13.71
CA LYS A 148 8.23 -1.23 -14.93
C LYS A 148 7.91 -0.35 -16.13
#